data_AF-A0A3M2D4P5-F1
#
_entry.id   AF-A0A3M2D4P5-F1
#
_cell.length_a   1.000
_cell.length_b   1.000
_cell.length_c   1.000
_cell.angle_alpha   90.00
_cell.angle_beta   90.00
_cell.angle_gamma   90.00
#
_symmetry.space_group_name_H-M   'P 1'
#
loop_
_entity.id
_entity.type
_entity.pdbx_description
1 polymer ?
#
loop_
_entity_poly.entity_id
_entity_poly.type
_entity_poly.pdbx_seq_one_letter_code
_entity_poly.pdbx_strand_id
1 'polypeptide(L)'
;KRCLNVVPLGRGIAWFDAGTTDALLDVTHYMAAVEKRQQRKVACPEEIAWRQGWINRTQLKALAKRARGAYQDYLQRLVEEP
;
A
#
# COMPACT_ATOMS: atom_id res chain seq x y z
N LYS A 1 -21.60 16.69 -25.21
CA LYS A 1 -21.34 15.25 -25.45
C LYS A 1 -21.14 14.58 -24.09
N ARG A 2 -21.99 13.63 -23.70
CA ARG A 2 -21.76 12.79 -22.50
C ARG A 2 -20.75 11.71 -22.88
N CYS A 3 -19.47 11.95 -22.60
CA CYS A 3 -18.41 10.98 -22.89
C CYS A 3 -18.12 10.17 -21.62
N LEU A 4 -18.96 9.17 -21.33
CA LEU A 4 -18.64 8.20 -20.27
C LEU A 4 -17.69 7.15 -20.85
N ASN A 5 -16.49 7.05 -20.28
CA ASN A 5 -15.54 5.98 -20.59
C ASN A 5 -15.64 4.90 -19.52
N VAL A 6 -16.04 3.68 -19.90
CA VAL A 6 -16.16 2.53 -18.99
C VAL A 6 -15.02 1.57 -19.28
N VAL A 7 -14.18 1.30 -18.28
CA VAL A 7 -13.04 0.39 -18.38
C VAL A 7 -13.29 -0.84 -17.49
N PRO A 8 -13.35 -2.06 -18.04
CA PRO A 8 -13.54 -3.26 -17.24
C PRO A 8 -12.28 -3.59 -16.43
N LEU A 9 -12.46 -3.98 -15.18
CA LEU A 9 -11.38 -4.54 -14.36
C LEU A 9 -11.18 -6.00 -14.74
N GLY A 10 -9.96 -6.35 -15.14
CA GLY A 10 -9.61 -7.72 -15.48
C GLY A 10 -9.66 -8.66 -14.26
N ARG A 11 -9.78 -9.96 -14.50
CA ARG A 11 -9.89 -11.00 -13.46
C ARG A 11 -8.74 -10.99 -12.43
N GLY A 12 -7.57 -10.50 -12.80
CA GLY A 12 -6.41 -10.40 -11.90
C GLY A 12 -6.50 -9.28 -10.87
N ILE A 13 -7.54 -8.44 -10.91
CA ILE A 13 -7.73 -7.34 -9.98
C ILE A 13 -8.68 -7.78 -8.87
N ALA A 14 -8.24 -7.64 -7.64
CA ALA A 14 -9.12 -7.74 -6.48
C ALA A 14 -9.75 -6.37 -6.21
N TRP A 15 -11.08 -6.29 -6.29
CA TRP A 15 -11.85 -5.11 -5.91
C TRP A 15 -12.66 -5.45 -4.66
N PHE A 16 -12.49 -4.64 -3.62
CA PHE A 16 -13.11 -4.85 -2.32
C PHE A 16 -13.96 -3.64 -1.94
N ASP A 17 -15.07 -3.92 -1.26
CA ASP A 17 -15.86 -2.95 -0.53
C ASP A 17 -16.03 -3.47 0.90
N ALA A 18 -15.50 -2.74 1.88
CA ALA A 18 -15.51 -3.10 3.29
C ALA A 18 -16.77 -2.55 4.00
N GLY A 19 -17.92 -2.62 3.33
CA GLY A 19 -19.19 -2.04 3.79
C GLY A 19 -19.86 -2.78 4.95
N THR A 20 -19.38 -3.98 5.30
CA THR A 20 -19.85 -4.76 6.46
C THR A 20 -18.66 -5.25 7.29
N THR A 21 -18.91 -5.65 8.54
CA THR A 21 -17.88 -6.21 9.43
C THR A 21 -17.24 -7.47 8.84
N ASP A 22 -18.05 -8.33 8.21
CA ASP A 22 -17.58 -9.57 7.60
C ASP A 22 -16.75 -9.28 6.35
N ALA A 23 -17.20 -8.35 5.49
CA ALA A 23 -16.44 -7.92 4.32
C ALA A 23 -15.10 -7.28 4.74
N LEU A 24 -15.08 -6.46 5.79
CA LEU A 24 -13.85 -5.89 6.33
C LEU A 24 -12.89 -6.97 6.83
N LEU A 25 -13.41 -8.00 7.50
CA LEU A 25 -12.60 -9.12 7.97
C LEU A 25 -11.96 -9.89 6.80
N ASP A 26 -12.74 -10.17 5.75
CA ASP A 26 -12.24 -10.83 4.55
C ASP A 26 -11.14 -10.00 3.85
N VAL A 27 -11.34 -8.69 3.72
CA VAL A 27 -10.33 -7.78 3.17
C VAL A 27 -9.06 -7.81 4.02
N THR A 28 -9.20 -7.77 5.34
CA THR A 28 -8.06 -7.80 6.26
C THR A 28 -7.25 -9.08 6.11
N HIS A 29 -7.92 -10.23 6.01
CA HIS A 29 -7.26 -11.52 5.78
C HIS A 29 -6.56 -11.57 4.41
N TYR A 30 -7.22 -11.08 3.37
CA TYR A 30 -6.64 -11.02 2.03
C TYR A 30 -5.37 -10.17 2.02
N MET A 31 -5.43 -8.96 2.58
CA MET A 31 -4.28 -8.05 2.64
C MET A 31 -3.13 -8.67 3.45
N ALA A 32 -3.41 -9.27 4.61
CA ALA A 32 -2.39 -9.92 5.42
C ALA A 32 -1.67 -11.05 4.65
N ALA A 33 -2.41 -11.87 3.90
CA ALA A 33 -1.83 -12.94 3.09
C ALA A 33 -0.96 -12.40 1.94
N VAL A 34 -1.43 -11.36 1.23
CA VAL A 34 -0.71 -10.73 0.13
C VAL A 34 0.59 -10.08 0.62
N GLU A 35 0.52 -9.25 1.67
CA GLU A 35 1.69 -8.57 2.23
C GLU A 35 2.74 -9.55 2.74
N LYS A 36 2.31 -10.61 3.45
CA LYS A 36 3.22 -11.64 3.97
C LYS A 36 3.97 -12.36 2.85
N ARG A 37 3.30 -12.63 1.73
CA ARG A 37 3.90 -13.32 0.58
C ARG A 37 4.79 -12.42 -0.26
N GLN A 38 4.39 -11.16 -0.47
CA GLN A 38 5.15 -10.22 -1.31
C GLN A 38 6.22 -9.44 -0.54
N GLN A 39 6.20 -9.48 0.80
CA GLN A 39 7.11 -8.71 1.64
C GLN A 39 7.07 -7.19 1.35
N ARG A 40 5.90 -6.70 0.92
CA ARG A 40 5.62 -5.30 0.61
C ARG A 40 4.29 -4.91 1.23
N LYS A 41 4.14 -3.63 1.56
CA LYS A 41 2.90 -3.07 2.11
C LYS A 41 2.00 -2.59 0.98
N VAL A 42 0.71 -2.92 1.07
CA VAL A 42 -0.28 -2.42 0.11
C VAL A 42 -0.67 -1.00 0.51
N ALA A 43 -0.70 -0.08 -0.46
CA ALA A 43 -1.12 1.31 -0.28
C ALA A 43 -0.32 2.10 0.79
N CYS A 44 0.98 1.85 0.94
CA CYS A 44 1.88 2.65 1.77
C CYS A 44 2.08 4.07 1.18
N PRO A 45 1.56 5.15 1.80
CA PRO A 45 1.65 6.49 1.23
C PRO A 45 3.10 7.00 1.14
N GLU A 46 3.94 6.67 2.11
CA GLU A 46 5.35 7.08 2.13
C GLU A 46 6.15 6.42 1.01
N GLU A 47 5.90 5.14 0.73
CA GLU A 47 6.53 4.44 -0.40
C GLU A 47 6.08 5.06 -1.72
N ILE A 48 4.78 5.29 -1.89
CA ILE A 48 4.23 5.91 -3.10
C ILE A 48 4.84 7.30 -3.30
N ALA A 49 4.84 8.15 -2.27
CA ALA A 49 5.40 9.49 -2.34
C ALA A 49 6.90 9.48 -2.66
N TRP A 50 7.66 8.56 -2.09
CA TRP A 50 9.08 8.42 -2.37
C TRP A 50 9.34 7.95 -3.81
N ARG A 51 8.64 6.91 -4.28
CA ARG A 51 8.80 6.38 -5.66
C ARG A 51 8.31 7.37 -6.72
N GLN A 52 7.34 8.23 -6.40
CA GLN A 52 6.88 9.32 -7.27
C GLN A 52 7.76 10.59 -7.17
N GLY A 53 8.78 10.61 -6.31
CA GLY A 53 9.69 11.75 -6.14
C GLY A 53 9.09 12.95 -5.38
N TRP A 54 7.94 12.79 -4.71
CA TRP A 54 7.34 13.84 -3.89
C TRP A 54 8.10 14.07 -2.57
N ILE A 55 8.78 13.04 -2.08
CA ILE A 55 9.70 13.12 -0.95
C ILE A 55 11.04 12.48 -1.29
N ASN A 56 12.12 12.99 -0.71
CA ASN A 56 13.45 12.42 -0.85
C ASN A 56 13.74 11.36 0.24
N ARG A 57 14.86 10.64 0.07
CA ARG A 57 15.28 9.57 0.98
C ARG A 57 15.46 10.04 2.43
N THR A 58 15.89 11.27 2.64
CA THR A 58 16.05 11.87 3.99
C THR A 58 14.69 12.07 4.66
N GLN A 59 13.69 12.54 3.92
CA GLN A 59 12.32 12.68 4.41
C GLN A 59 11.69 11.31 4.70
N LEU A 60 11.86 10.32 3.81
CA LEU A 60 11.42 8.94 4.07
C LEU A 60 12.05 8.37 5.34
N LYS A 61 13.35 8.57 5.55
CA LYS A 61 14.05 8.15 6.78
C LYS A 61 13.49 8.84 8.03
N ALA A 62 13.12 10.11 7.95
CA ALA A 62 12.49 10.82 9.05
C ALA A 62 11.10 10.27 9.39
N LEU A 63 10.31 9.91 8.37
CA LEU A 63 9.00 9.26 8.55
C LEU A 63 9.15 7.85 9.17
N ALA A 64 10.14 7.07 8.70
CA ALA A 64 10.46 5.76 9.26
C ALA A 64 10.75 5.84 10.77
N LYS A 65 11.48 6.86 11.24
CA LYS A 65 11.76 7.07 12.67
C LYS A 65 10.53 7.39 13.53
N ARG A 66 9.45 7.90 12.92
CA ARG A 66 8.20 8.24 13.61
C ARG A 66 7.19 7.09 13.63
N ALA A 67 7.34 6.13 12.72
CA ALA A 67 6.54 4.92 12.66
C ALA A 67 6.88 3.97 13.83
N ARG A 68 6.09 2.89 13.98
CA ARG A 68 6.31 1.88 15.02
C ARG A 68 6.07 0.47 14.48
N GLY A 69 6.74 -0.50 15.09
CA GLY A 69 6.58 -1.93 14.80
C GLY A 69 6.93 -2.29 13.37
N ALA A 70 6.26 -3.31 12.82
CA ALA A 70 6.55 -3.85 11.49
C ALA A 70 6.45 -2.81 10.34
N TYR A 71 5.69 -1.73 10.53
CA TYR A 71 5.63 -0.65 9.54
C TYR A 71 6.91 0.18 9.51
N GLN A 72 7.50 0.46 10.67
CA GLN A 72 8.80 1.11 10.75
C GLN A 72 9.87 0.27 10.07
N ASP A 73 9.92 -1.03 10.36
CA ASP A 73 10.92 -1.94 9.77
C ASP A 73 10.80 -1.97 8.24
N TYR A 74 9.57 -1.94 7.73
CA TYR A 74 9.30 -1.84 6.31
C TYR A 74 9.82 -0.52 5.71
N LEU A 75 9.52 0.62 6.32
CA LEU A 75 10.02 1.91 5.84
C LEU A 75 11.55 2.02 5.91
N GLN A 76 12.18 1.43 6.92
CA GLN A 76 13.64 1.37 7.02
C GLN A 76 14.26 0.55 5.87
N ARG A 77 13.65 -0.59 5.53
CA ARG A 77 14.07 -1.36 4.34
C ARG A 77 14.01 -0.53 3.06
N LEU A 78 12.93 0.22 2.85
CA LEU A 78 12.82 1.12 1.68
C LEU A 78 13.94 2.18 1.64
N VAL A 79 14.37 2.69 2.81
CA VAL A 79 15.49 3.65 2.90
C VAL A 79 16.83 3.03 2.53
N GLU A 80 16.97 1.71 2.63
CA GLU A 80 18.18 0.96 2.27
C GLU A 80 18.12 0.37 0.85
N GLU A 81 16.93 0.33 0.23
CA GLU A 81 16.78 -0.08 -1.17
C GLU A 81 17.61 0.82 -2.09
N PRO A 82 18.36 0.23 -3.05
CA PRO A 82 19.21 0.97 -3.98
C PRO A 82 18.42 1.98 -4.83
#